data_AF-A0A4Y7RJ73-F1
#
_entry.id   AF-A0A4Y7RJ73-F1
#
_cell.length_a   1.000
_cell.length_b   1.000
_cell.length_c   1.000
_cell.angle_alpha   90.00
_cell.angle_beta   90.00
_cell.angle_gamma   90.00
#
_symmetry.space_group_name_H-M   'P 1'
#
loop_
_entity.id
_entity.type
_entity.pdbx_description
1 polymer ?
#
loop_
_entity_poly.entity_id
_entity_poly.type
_entity_poly.pdbx_seq_one_letter_code
_entity_poly.pdbx_strand_id
1 'polypeptide(L)'
;MAEEYTWKSSIGHHLKNFLDTKRLSGFKYEVPERWLRQLDIYCLENRIPANTLPREAVEEFCYGDGFESKATCQDRLCLLRNLAEYMEKAGCNAYIAPMSVKAFRYPKHEPYIFSEKEVRSIFKQIDE
;
A
#
# COMPACT_ATOMS: atom_id res chain seq x y z
N MET A 1 1.98 5.53 -21.27
CA MET A 1 3.34 5.11 -20.86
C MET A 1 3.56 5.69 -19.47
N ALA A 2 3.45 4.90 -18.41
CA ALA A 2 3.76 5.41 -17.07
C ALA A 2 5.27 5.72 -17.02
N GLU A 3 5.64 6.92 -16.58
CA GLU A 3 7.05 7.29 -16.42
C GLU A 3 7.77 6.28 -15.53
N GLU A 4 8.94 5.84 -15.99
CA GLU A 4 9.78 4.91 -15.25
C GLU A 4 10.35 5.64 -14.02
N TYR A 5 9.97 5.19 -12.83
CA TYR A 5 10.45 5.79 -11.60
C TYR A 5 11.90 5.42 -11.33
N THR A 6 12.73 6.43 -11.07
CA THR A 6 14.12 6.24 -10.64
C THR A 6 14.16 6.11 -9.12
N TRP A 7 14.55 4.94 -8.64
CA TRP A 7 14.73 4.63 -7.22
C TRP A 7 16.03 5.25 -6.70
N LYS A 8 15.94 6.01 -5.61
CA LYS A 8 17.01 6.89 -5.13
C LYS A 8 17.59 6.46 -3.79
N SER A 9 16.83 5.76 -2.96
CA SER A 9 17.33 5.29 -1.67
C SER A 9 18.30 4.12 -1.83
N SER A 10 19.06 3.85 -0.77
CA SER A 10 19.96 2.70 -0.69
C SER A 10 19.22 1.36 -0.84
N ILE A 11 17.98 1.28 -0.36
CA ILE A 11 17.08 0.11 -0.43
C ILE A 11 16.31 0.05 -1.77
N GLY A 12 16.43 1.09 -2.61
CA GLY A 12 15.62 1.26 -3.83
C GLY A 12 15.68 0.09 -4.80
N HIS A 13 16.82 -0.59 -4.90
CA HIS A 13 16.96 -1.80 -5.72
C HIS A 13 16.09 -2.96 -5.22
N HIS A 14 15.96 -3.15 -3.90
CA HIS A 14 15.04 -4.14 -3.32
C HIS A 14 13.59 -3.79 -3.59
N LEU A 15 13.23 -2.49 -3.50
CA LEU A 15 11.88 -2.02 -3.79
C LEU A 15 11.49 -2.28 -5.25
N LYS A 16 12.39 -1.98 -6.19
CA LYS A 16 12.22 -2.28 -7.61
C LYS A 16 12.04 -3.77 -7.86
N ASN A 17 12.99 -4.58 -7.37
CA ASN A 17 12.96 -6.03 -7.60
C ASN A 17 11.73 -6.69 -6.98
N PHE A 18 11.29 -6.22 -5.81
CA PHE A 18 10.05 -6.67 -5.19
C PHE A 18 8.82 -6.32 -6.04
N LEU A 19 8.72 -5.07 -6.52
CA LEU A 19 7.62 -4.64 -7.40
C LEU A 19 7.58 -5.47 -8.69
N ASP A 20 8.74 -5.67 -9.32
CA ASP A 20 8.87 -6.45 -10.55
C ASP A 20 8.47 -7.91 -10.31
N THR A 21 8.93 -8.51 -9.21
CA THR A 21 8.52 -9.87 -8.81
C THR A 21 7.00 -9.98 -8.65
N LYS A 22 6.36 -9.00 -8.01
CA LYS A 22 4.90 -9.00 -7.82
C LYS A 22 4.15 -8.83 -9.15
N ARG A 23 4.66 -8.01 -10.07
CA ARG A 23 4.08 -7.85 -11.41
C ARG A 23 4.24 -9.10 -12.27
N LEU A 24 5.40 -9.74 -12.23
CA LEU A 24 5.65 -11.01 -12.93
C LEU A 24 4.71 -12.12 -12.44
N SER A 25 4.29 -12.08 -11.17
CA SER A 25 3.27 -12.97 -10.62
C SER A 25 1.83 -12.61 -10.99
N GLY A 26 1.61 -11.64 -11.89
CA GLY A 26 0.30 -11.27 -12.44
C GLY A 26 -0.46 -10.19 -11.67
N PHE A 27 0.14 -9.55 -10.66
CA PHE A 27 -0.52 -8.48 -9.93
C PHE A 27 -0.26 -7.10 -10.56
N LYS A 28 -1.29 -6.25 -10.68
CA LYS A 28 -1.15 -4.88 -11.23
C LYS A 28 -0.26 -3.96 -10.39
N TYR A 29 -0.42 -4.03 -9.05
CA TYR A 29 0.36 -3.28 -8.05
C TYR A 29 0.33 -1.74 -8.19
N GLU A 30 -0.71 -1.14 -8.77
CA GLU A 30 -0.79 0.32 -8.98
C GLU A 30 -0.77 1.14 -7.68
N VAL A 31 -1.62 0.80 -6.71
CA VAL A 31 -1.64 1.49 -5.40
C VAL A 31 -0.40 1.15 -4.57
N PRO A 32 -0.01 -0.14 -4.41
CA PRO A 32 1.24 -0.49 -3.73
C PRO A 32 2.49 0.17 -4.31
N GLU A 33 2.59 0.32 -5.63
CA GLU A 33 3.72 1.00 -6.27
C GLU A 33 3.84 2.45 -5.79
N ARG A 34 2.73 3.19 -5.66
CA ARG A 34 2.76 4.57 -5.15
C ARG A 34 3.31 4.60 -3.73
N TRP A 35 2.90 3.66 -2.86
CA TRP A 35 3.43 3.54 -1.51
C TRP A 35 4.91 3.12 -1.51
N LEU A 36 5.36 2.24 -2.40
CA LEU A 36 6.77 1.89 -2.51
C LEU A 36 7.62 3.09 -2.95
N ARG A 37 7.13 3.93 -3.86
CA ARG A 37 7.81 5.19 -4.25
C ARG A 37 7.88 6.18 -3.09
N GLN A 38 6.82 6.30 -2.29
CA GLN A 38 6.83 7.11 -1.07
C GLN A 38 7.81 6.56 -0.03
N LEU A 39 7.87 5.23 0.12
CA LEU A 39 8.83 4.57 1.00
C LEU A 39 10.27 4.82 0.54
N ASP A 40 10.55 4.78 -0.76
CA ASP A 40 11.88 5.11 -1.30
C ASP A 40 12.32 6.52 -0.88
N ILE A 41 11.42 7.51 -1.01
CA ILE A 41 11.70 8.88 -0.56
C ILE A 41 11.93 8.93 0.95
N TYR A 42 11.06 8.30 1.74
CA TYR A 42 11.21 8.23 3.20
C TYR A 42 12.56 7.60 3.59
N CYS A 43 12.96 6.50 2.95
CA CYS A 43 14.21 5.81 3.22
C CYS A 43 15.44 6.63 2.82
N LEU A 44 15.33 7.42 1.75
CA LEU A 44 16.36 8.36 1.33
C LEU A 44 16.55 9.47 2.37
N GLU A 45 15.46 10.10 2.80
CA GLU A 45 15.47 11.20 3.77
C GLU A 45 16.02 10.76 5.13
N ASN A 46 15.62 9.57 5.59
CA ASN A 46 16.05 8.97 6.86
C ASN A 46 17.37 8.19 6.77
N ARG A 47 18.02 8.16 5.60
CA ARG A 47 19.30 7.47 5.36
C ARG A 47 19.30 6.01 5.82
N ILE A 48 18.20 5.32 5.57
CA ILE A 48 18.08 3.89 5.88
C ILE A 48 19.18 3.12 5.12
N PRO A 49 19.89 2.15 5.74
CA PRO A 49 20.89 1.34 5.04
C PRO A 49 20.29 0.38 4.00
N ALA A 50 21.08 0.03 2.97
CA ALA A 50 20.61 -0.69 1.78
C ALA A 50 19.98 -2.07 2.06
N ASN A 51 20.51 -2.80 3.05
CA ASN A 51 20.12 -4.17 3.36
C ASN A 51 19.31 -4.26 4.66
N THR A 52 18.62 -3.17 5.02
CA THR A 52 17.86 -3.11 6.26
C THR A 52 16.49 -2.51 6.04
N LEU A 53 15.50 -3.01 6.78
CA LEU A 53 14.21 -2.36 6.94
C LEU A 53 13.89 -2.34 8.45
N PRO A 54 14.31 -1.30 9.17
CA PRO A 54 14.19 -1.26 10.62
C PRO A 54 12.74 -1.10 11.06
N ARG A 55 12.45 -1.51 12.30
CA ARG A 55 11.09 -1.48 12.87
C ARG A 55 10.53 -0.07 12.89
N GLU A 56 11.35 0.89 13.26
CA GLU A 56 11.00 2.32 13.38
C GLU A 56 10.54 2.86 12.02
N ALA A 57 11.24 2.50 10.94
CA ALA A 57 10.85 2.87 9.59
C ALA A 57 9.49 2.29 9.18
N VAL A 58 9.23 1.02 9.52
CA VAL A 58 7.95 0.37 9.23
C VAL A 58 6.81 1.03 10.00
N GLU A 59 6.99 1.26 11.30
CA GLU A 59 5.97 1.84 12.18
C GLU A 59 5.69 3.30 11.81
N GLU A 60 6.72 4.13 11.62
CA GLU A 60 6.55 5.53 11.24
C GLU A 60 5.92 5.67 9.85
N PHE A 61 6.32 4.86 8.86
CA PHE A 61 5.71 4.91 7.54
C PHE A 61 4.24 4.44 7.53
N CYS A 62 3.87 3.52 8.44
CA CYS A 62 2.49 3.01 8.53
C CYS A 62 1.56 3.85 9.40
N TYR A 63 2.08 4.50 10.44
CA TYR A 63 1.28 5.14 11.49
C TYR A 63 1.66 6.60 11.76
N GLY A 64 2.67 7.15 11.08
CA GLY A 64 3.14 8.52 11.28
C GLY A 64 2.14 9.58 10.83
N ASP A 65 1.25 9.27 9.89
CA ASP A 65 0.15 10.14 9.50
C ASP A 65 -1.14 9.77 10.27
N GLY A 66 -1.46 10.58 11.27
CA GLY A 66 -2.63 10.39 12.13
C GLY A 66 -3.99 10.64 11.45
N PHE A 67 -4.00 11.16 10.21
CA PHE A 67 -5.24 11.45 9.48
C PHE A 67 -5.67 10.29 8.57
N GLU A 68 -4.85 9.25 8.41
CA GLU A 68 -5.17 8.14 7.53
C GLU A 68 -6.14 7.13 8.16
N SER A 69 -6.93 6.48 7.29
CA SER A 69 -7.87 5.47 7.75
C SER A 69 -7.13 4.23 8.29
N LYS A 70 -7.72 3.57 9.30
CA LYS A 70 -7.22 2.28 9.82
C LYS A 70 -7.15 1.16 8.77
N ALA A 71 -7.90 1.28 7.67
CA ALA A 71 -7.82 0.36 6.54
C ALA A 71 -6.55 0.62 5.75
N THR A 72 -6.31 1.88 5.36
CA THR A 72 -5.10 2.32 4.66
C THR A 72 -3.82 1.97 5.42
N CYS A 73 -3.74 2.29 6.71
CA CYS A 73 -2.56 1.94 7.53
C CYS A 73 -2.30 0.42 7.54
N GLN A 74 -3.37 -0.38 7.55
CA GLN A 74 -3.24 -1.83 7.52
C GLN A 74 -2.79 -2.35 6.15
N ASP A 75 -3.35 -1.83 5.07
CA ASP A 75 -2.95 -2.23 3.71
C ASP A 75 -1.48 -1.91 3.47
N ARG A 76 -1.02 -0.76 3.97
CA ARG A 76 0.40 -0.38 3.98
C ARG A 76 1.24 -1.30 4.84
N LEU A 77 0.79 -1.65 6.04
CA LEU A 77 1.47 -2.62 6.91
C LEU A 77 1.60 -3.99 6.23
N CYS A 78 0.54 -4.48 5.58
CA CYS A 78 0.55 -5.72 4.82
C CYS A 78 1.54 -5.66 3.66
N LEU A 79 1.62 -4.53 2.95
CA LEU A 79 2.62 -4.30 1.90
C LEU A 79 4.04 -4.36 2.48
N LEU A 80 4.33 -3.62 3.55
CA LEU A 80 5.66 -3.59 4.16
C LEU A 80 6.06 -4.94 4.74
N ARG A 81 5.10 -5.70 5.30
CA ARG A 81 5.36 -7.07 5.75
C ARG A 81 5.78 -7.98 4.60
N ASN A 82 5.07 -7.93 3.46
CA ASN A 82 5.42 -8.70 2.27
C ASN A 82 6.81 -8.31 1.74
N LEU A 83 7.15 -7.01 1.76
CA LEU A 83 8.46 -6.52 1.39
C LEU A 83 9.53 -7.05 2.35
N ALA A 84 9.28 -7.01 3.66
CA ALA A 84 10.20 -7.51 4.68
C ALA A 84 10.47 -9.01 4.52
N GLU A 85 9.43 -9.82 4.27
CA GLU A 85 9.57 -11.25 3.98
C GLU A 85 10.38 -11.52 2.68
N TYR A 86 10.22 -10.66 1.67
CA TYR A 86 11.03 -10.73 0.45
C TYR A 86 12.50 -10.40 0.73
N MET A 87 12.76 -9.33 1.49
CA MET A 87 14.11 -8.89 1.85
C MET A 87 14.83 -9.90 2.75
N GLU A 88 14.12 -10.51 3.70
CA GLU A 88 14.66 -11.56 4.58
C GLU A 88 15.10 -12.78 3.77
N LYS A 89 14.29 -13.21 2.79
CA LYS A 89 14.67 -14.26 1.82
C LYS A 89 15.87 -13.89 0.96
N ALA A 90 16.10 -12.60 0.71
CA ALA A 90 17.27 -12.08 0.02
C ALA A 90 18.50 -11.92 0.95
N GLY A 91 18.42 -12.36 2.20
CA GLY A 91 19.51 -12.28 3.19
C GLY A 91 19.68 -10.91 3.86
N CYS A 92 18.69 -10.04 3.75
CA CYS A 92 18.71 -8.72 4.38
C CYS A 92 18.10 -8.74 5.78
N ASN A 93 18.46 -7.76 6.62
CA ASN A 93 17.88 -7.60 7.95
C ASN A 93 16.62 -6.73 7.88
N ALA A 94 15.46 -7.37 7.70
CA ALA A 94 14.19 -6.68 7.58
C ALA A 94 13.24 -7.06 8.72
N TYR A 95 12.65 -6.04 9.36
CA TYR A 95 11.63 -6.25 10.39
C TYR A 95 10.30 -6.69 9.76
N ILE A 96 9.86 -7.90 10.11
CA ILE A 96 8.57 -8.43 9.69
C ILE A 96 7.52 -8.10 10.75
N ALA A 97 6.72 -7.07 10.51
CA ALA A 97 5.67 -6.64 11.44
C ALA A 97 4.65 -7.77 11.68
N PRO A 98 4.21 -8.00 12.93
CA PRO A 98 3.21 -9.02 13.25
C PRO A 98 1.89 -8.71 12.55
N MET A 99 1.29 -9.72 11.94
CA MET A 99 0.00 -9.55 11.28
C MET A 99 -1.07 -9.38 12.35
N SER A 100 -1.76 -8.24 12.36
CA SER A 100 -2.95 -8.11 13.20
C SER A 100 -4.03 -9.04 12.65
N VAL A 101 -4.58 -9.90 13.51
CA VAL A 101 -5.70 -10.79 13.17
C VAL A 101 -6.94 -9.93 12.97
N LYS A 102 -7.08 -9.31 11.80
CA LYS A 102 -8.35 -8.69 11.45
C LYS A 102 -9.31 -9.81 11.10
N ALA A 103 -10.38 -9.95 11.89
CA ALA A 103 -11.61 -10.55 11.39
C ALA A 103 -12.07 -9.65 10.24
N PHE A 104 -11.70 -10.05 9.02
CA PHE A 104 -12.16 -9.39 7.81
C PHE A 104 -13.69 -9.38 7.86
N ARG A 105 -14.28 -8.20 8.09
CA ARG A 105 -15.72 -8.00 8.08
C ARG A 105 -15.98 -6.95 7.01
N TYR A 106 -16.52 -7.37 5.87
CA TYR A 106 -17.21 -6.42 5.02
C TYR A 106 -18.28 -5.76 5.91
N PRO A 107 -18.32 -4.42 6.04
CA PRO A 107 -19.55 -3.81 6.50
C PRO A 107 -20.65 -4.37 5.60
N LYS A 108 -21.76 -4.86 6.18
CA LYS A 108 -22.90 -5.31 5.40
C LYS A 108 -23.44 -4.09 4.66
N HIS A 109 -22.92 -3.83 3.47
CA HIS A 109 -23.48 -2.85 2.57
C HIS A 109 -24.67 -3.54 1.91
N GLU A 110 -25.85 -3.31 2.45
CA GLU A 110 -27.09 -3.71 1.78
C GLU A 110 -27.30 -2.75 0.61
N PRO A 111 -27.24 -3.21 -0.65
CA PRO A 111 -27.42 -2.34 -1.79
C PRO A 111 -28.83 -1.76 -1.76
N TYR A 112 -28.92 -0.43 -1.81
CA TYR A 112 -30.19 0.25 -1.96
C TYR A 112 -30.65 0.15 -3.42
N ILE A 113 -31.73 -0.59 -3.66
CA ILE A 113 -32.36 -0.70 -4.99
C ILE A 113 -33.42 0.39 -5.08
N PHE A 114 -33.18 1.38 -5.93
CA PHE A 114 -34.14 2.47 -6.16
C PHE A 114 -35.45 1.94 -6.73
N SER A 115 -36.56 2.47 -6.23
CA SER A 115 -37.88 2.31 -6.81
C SER A 115 -38.01 3.11 -8.11
N GLU A 116 -38.98 2.74 -8.94
CA GLU A 116 -39.27 3.43 -10.20
C GLU A 116 -39.52 4.94 -10.01
N LYS A 117 -40.16 5.31 -8.88
CA LYS A 117 -40.42 6.72 -8.54
C LYS A 117 -39.13 7.49 -8.28
N GLU A 118 -38.20 6.91 -7.54
CA GLU A 118 -36.92 7.55 -7.22
C GLU A 118 -36.06 7.70 -8.47
N VAL A 119 -36.01 6.68 -9.32
CA VAL A 119 -35.32 6.76 -10.61
C VAL A 119 -35.89 7.91 -11.45
N ARG A 120 -37.21 8.02 -11.58
CA ARG A 120 -37.87 9.14 -12.29
C ARG A 120 -37.55 10.51 -11.68
N SER A 121 -37.50 10.59 -10.36
CA SER A 121 -37.15 11.84 -9.64
C SER A 121 -35.72 12.28 -9.91
N ILE A 122 -34.78 11.32 -9.98
CA ILE A 122 -33.38 11.58 -10.32
C ILE A 122 -33.27 12.14 -11.73
N PHE A 123 -33.89 11.47 -12.72
CA PHE A 123 -33.85 11.94 -14.11
C PHE A 123 -34.44 13.35 -14.27
N LYS A 124 -35.57 13.63 -13.60
CA LYS A 124 -36.19 14.96 -13.64
C LYS A 124 -35.26 16.07 -13.12
N GLN A 125 -34.44 15.79 -12.10
CA GLN A 125 -33.49 16.76 -11.54
C GLN A 125 -32.22 16.91 -12.40
N ILE A 126 -31.88 15.92 -13.22
CA ILE A 126 -30.73 15.98 -14.15
C ILE A 126 -31.11 16.76 -15.42
N ASP A 127 -32.36 16.65 -15.86
CA ASP A 127 -32.88 17.31 -17.05
C ASP A 127 -33.27 18.79 -16.84
N GLU A 128 -33.20 19.30 -15.60
CA GLU A 128 -33.37 20.72 -15.21
C GLU A 128 -32.04 21.49 -15.32
#